data_AF-A0A356SEW7-F1
#
_entry.id   AF-A0A356SEW7-F1
#
_cell.length_a   1.000
_cell.length_b   1.000
_cell.length_c   1.000
_cell.angle_alpha   90.00
_cell.angle_beta   90.00
_cell.angle_gamma   90.00
#
_symmetry.space_group_name_H-M   'P 1'
#
loop_
_entity.id
_entity.type
_entity.pdbx_description
1 polymer ?
#
loop_
_entity_poly.entity_id
_entity_poly.type
_entity_poly.pdbx_seq_one_letter_code
_entity_poly.pdbx_strand_id
1 'polypeptide(L)'
;MTEYEAWTLMAAFFTSNAIYFLGGIVAVWLGFRMSNNIFEAGNAPIIAKVLTSAYCLCVAFYLFGTLSQQISLLSDFSMGFSELAKTIEISEAAQRIADFDGTVPNIVNLVFVLSIIIFQMAGVWMKKSD
;
A
#
# COMPACT_ATOMS: atom_id res chain seq x y z
N MET A 1 3.82 15.38 -25.23
CA MET A 1 4.76 14.60 -24.43
C MET A 1 5.36 13.56 -25.33
N THR A 2 6.68 13.43 -25.38
CA THR A 2 7.32 12.32 -26.07
C THR A 2 7.30 11.07 -25.18
N GLU A 3 7.51 9.88 -25.75
CA GLU A 3 7.60 8.65 -24.94
C GLU A 3 8.69 8.77 -23.86
N TYR A 4 9.84 9.38 -24.19
CA TYR A 4 10.93 9.62 -23.25
C TYR A 4 10.54 10.53 -22.08
N GLU A 5 9.78 11.59 -22.34
CA GLU A 5 9.26 12.48 -21.29
C GLU A 5 8.27 11.76 -20.37
N ALA A 6 7.42 10.90 -20.93
CA ALA A 6 6.47 10.09 -20.15
C ALA A 6 7.20 9.13 -19.20
N TRP A 7 8.22 8.42 -19.69
CA TRP A 7 9.07 7.55 -18.87
C TRP A 7 9.82 8.31 -17.77
N THR A 8 10.37 9.48 -18.12
CA THR A 8 11.11 10.32 -17.16
C THR A 8 10.19 10.82 -16.04
N LEU A 9 8.98 11.26 -16.40
CA LEU A 9 7.98 11.72 -15.43
C LEU A 9 7.52 10.57 -14.53
N MET A 10 7.25 9.41 -15.13
CA MET A 10 6.87 8.21 -14.39
C MET A 10 7.94 7.82 -13.36
N ALA A 11 9.21 7.75 -13.76
CA ALA A 11 10.32 7.43 -12.86
C ALA A 11 10.41 8.41 -11.67
N ALA A 12 10.20 9.71 -11.90
CA ALA A 12 10.21 10.72 -10.84
C ALA A 12 9.07 10.49 -9.81
N PHE A 13 7.85 10.22 -10.29
CA PHE A 13 6.71 9.93 -9.40
C PHE A 13 6.90 8.64 -8.60
N PHE A 14 7.39 7.56 -9.22
CA PHE A 14 7.64 6.31 -8.50
C PHE A 14 8.73 6.45 -7.44
N THR A 15 9.80 7.20 -7.74
CA THR A 15 10.86 7.47 -6.77
C THR A 15 10.34 8.23 -5.55
N SER A 16 9.47 9.22 -5.75
CA SER A 16 8.84 9.97 -4.66
C SER A 16 7.89 9.09 -3.82
N ASN A 17 7.10 8.22 -4.47
CA ASN A 17 6.17 7.33 -3.78
C ASN A 17 6.85 6.23 -2.95
N ALA A 18 8.06 5.79 -3.34
CA ALA A 18 8.81 4.75 -2.63
C ALA A 18 9.06 5.11 -1.15
N ILE A 19 9.28 6.38 -0.83
CA ILE A 19 9.52 6.84 0.55
C ILE A 19 8.27 6.67 1.41
N TYR A 20 7.10 7.03 0.88
CA TYR A 20 5.82 6.86 1.57
C TYR A 20 5.50 5.38 1.81
N PHE A 21 5.80 4.52 0.83
CA PHE A 21 5.64 3.08 0.98
C PHE A 21 6.54 2.51 2.08
N LEU A 22 7.82 2.91 2.12
CA LEU A 22 8.74 2.53 3.19
C LEU A 22 8.25 3.01 4.56
N GLY A 23 7.75 4.25 4.65
CA GLY A 23 7.14 4.77 5.87
C GLY A 23 5.96 3.94 6.35
N GLY A 24 5.09 3.50 5.42
CA GLY A 24 3.98 2.59 5.69
C GLY A 24 4.43 1.23 6.24
N ILE A 25 5.46 0.62 5.65
CA ILE A 25 6.02 -0.66 6.14
C ILE A 25 6.54 -0.53 7.56
N VAL A 26 7.32 0.52 7.86
CA VAL A 26 7.88 0.74 9.20
C VAL A 26 6.77 0.95 10.23
N ALA A 27 5.73 1.71 9.88
CA ALA A 27 4.58 1.92 10.75
C ALA A 27 3.80 0.62 11.02
N VAL A 28 3.59 -0.21 10.00
CA VAL A 28 2.95 -1.53 10.17
C VAL A 28 3.78 -2.43 11.07
N TRP A 29 5.10 -2.45 10.87
CA TRP A 29 6.02 -3.21 11.72
C TRP A 29 5.96 -2.76 13.19
N LEU A 30 5.89 -1.44 13.44
CA LEU A 30 5.69 -0.92 14.79
C LEU A 30 4.35 -1.37 15.38
N GLY A 31 3.28 -1.36 14.58
CA GLY A 31 1.97 -1.88 14.98
C GLY A 31 2.01 -3.35 15.40
N PHE A 32 2.74 -4.19 14.66
CA PHE A 32 2.97 -5.59 15.04
C PHE A 32 3.74 -5.72 16.35
N ARG A 33 4.77 -4.90 16.56
CA ARG A 33 5.50 -4.89 17.84
C ARG A 33 4.61 -4.51 19.02
N MET A 34 3.79 -3.47 18.87
CA MET A 34 2.86 -3.05 19.93
C MET A 34 1.82 -4.14 20.22
N SER A 35 1.27 -4.75 19.18
CA SER A 35 0.34 -5.88 19.28
C SER A 35 0.96 -7.07 20.01
N ASN A 36 2.18 -7.48 19.64
CA ASN A 36 2.89 -8.58 20.31
C ASN A 36 3.19 -8.27 21.78
N ASN A 37 3.61 -7.05 22.10
CA ASN A 37 3.86 -6.65 23.49
C ASN A 37 2.57 -6.72 24.35
N ILE A 38 1.41 -6.37 23.78
CA ILE A 38 0.11 -6.52 24.46
C ILE A 38 -0.23 -7.99 24.69
N PHE A 39 -0.01 -8.84 23.68
CA PHE A 39 -0.23 -10.27 23.78
C PHE A 39 0.65 -10.91 24.87
N GLU A 40 1.95 -10.58 24.87
CA GLU A 40 2.93 -11.12 25.83
C GLU A 40 2.67 -10.65 27.26
N ALA A 41 2.19 -9.41 27.45
CA ALA A 41 1.88 -8.88 28.77
C ALA A 41 0.73 -9.63 29.47
N GLY A 42 -0.20 -10.25 28.72
CA GLY A 42 -1.31 -11.06 29.23
C GLY A 42 -2.41 -10.31 29.99
N ASN A 43 -2.06 -9.22 30.69
CA ASN A 43 -2.96 -8.36 31.48
C ASN A 43 -2.79 -6.87 31.11
N ALA A 44 -2.64 -6.59 29.81
CA ALA A 44 -2.56 -5.20 29.35
C ALA A 44 -3.87 -4.45 29.64
N PRO A 45 -3.81 -3.21 30.18
CA PRO A 45 -5.00 -2.44 30.49
C PRO A 45 -5.81 -2.15 29.22
N ILE A 46 -7.13 -2.10 29.34
CA ILE A 46 -8.04 -1.96 28.19
C ILE A 46 -7.75 -0.71 27.35
N ILE A 47 -7.32 0.37 28.00
CA ILE A 47 -6.93 1.61 27.32
C ILE A 47 -5.74 1.40 26.36
N ALA A 48 -4.77 0.57 26.74
CA ALA A 48 -3.62 0.25 25.87
C ALA A 48 -4.06 -0.57 24.65
N LYS A 49 -5.03 -1.49 24.82
CA LYS A 49 -5.61 -2.26 23.71
C LYS A 49 -6.35 -1.37 22.73
N VAL A 50 -7.16 -0.43 23.23
CA VAL A 50 -7.92 0.50 22.40
C VAL A 50 -6.98 1.44 21.63
N LEU A 51 -5.99 2.04 22.31
CA LEU A 51 -5.03 2.94 21.67
C LEU A 51 -4.19 2.22 20.62
N THR A 52 -3.76 0.98 20.89
CA THR A 52 -3.00 0.18 19.91
C THR A 52 -3.85 -0.21 18.72
N SER A 53 -5.12 -0.59 18.93
CA SER A 53 -6.06 -0.89 17.84
C SER A 53 -6.28 0.34 16.96
N ALA A 54 -6.49 1.52 17.57
CA ALA A 54 -6.66 2.77 16.84
C ALA A 54 -5.41 3.11 16.00
N TYR A 55 -4.22 2.98 16.59
CA TYR A 55 -2.95 3.15 15.86
C TYR A 55 -2.85 2.19 14.67
N CYS A 56 -3.09 0.89 14.88
CA CYS A 56 -3.03 -0.14 13.83
C CYS A 56 -4.02 0.16 12.68
N LEU A 57 -5.24 0.59 12.99
CA LEU A 57 -6.23 0.95 11.97
C LEU A 57 -5.83 2.20 11.18
N CYS A 58 -5.32 3.25 11.84
CA CYS A 58 -4.84 4.44 11.17
C CYS A 58 -3.68 4.12 10.21
N VAL A 59 -2.73 3.28 10.66
CA VAL A 59 -1.60 2.85 9.85
C VAL A 59 -2.04 1.99 8.67
N ALA A 60 -2.98 1.06 8.88
CA ALA A 60 -3.51 0.23 7.81
C ALA A 60 -4.24 1.07 6.75
N PHE A 61 -5.03 2.06 7.17
CA PHE A 61 -5.69 2.99 6.25
C PHE A 61 -4.69 3.84 5.48
N TYR A 62 -3.66 4.36 6.15
CA TYR A 62 -2.57 5.09 5.50
C TYR A 62 -1.86 4.23 4.45
N LEU A 63 -1.47 2.99 4.79
CA LEU A 63 -0.82 2.07 3.86
C LEU A 63 -1.72 1.74 2.67
N PHE A 64 -3.01 1.49 2.90
CA PHE A 64 -3.98 1.27 1.82
C PHE A 64 -4.06 2.47 0.88
N GLY A 65 -4.10 3.69 1.42
CA GLY A 65 -4.09 4.93 0.64
C GLY A 65 -2.84 5.03 -0.23
N THR A 66 -1.65 4.83 0.33
CA THR A 66 -0.39 4.86 -0.42
C THR A 66 -0.34 3.80 -1.52
N LEU A 67 -0.76 2.57 -1.23
CA LEU A 67 -0.80 1.48 -2.21
C LEU A 67 -1.79 1.75 -3.34
N SER A 68 -2.98 2.26 -3.02
CA SER A 68 -4.02 2.61 -3.99
C SER A 68 -3.59 3.79 -4.88
N GLN A 69 -2.89 4.77 -4.29
CA GLN A 69 -2.33 5.90 -5.04
C GLN A 69 -1.30 5.43 -6.07
N GLN A 70 -0.46 4.43 -5.75
CA GLN A 70 0.50 3.89 -6.72
C GLN A 70 -0.19 3.22 -7.92
N ILE A 71 -1.25 2.44 -7.68
CA ILE A 71 -2.02 1.83 -8.78
C ILE A 71 -2.70 2.91 -9.62
N SER A 72 -3.29 3.92 -8.97
CA SER A 72 -3.96 5.02 -9.66
C SER A 72 -2.98 5.78 -10.54
N LEU A 73 -1.78 6.10 -10.04
CA LEU A 73 -0.71 6.72 -10.83
C LEU A 73 -0.33 5.88 -12.04
N LEU A 74 -0.19 4.55 -11.88
CA LEU A 74 0.11 3.67 -12.99
C LEU A 74 -1.03 3.63 -14.02
N SER A 75 -2.29 3.70 -13.57
CA SER A 75 -3.47 3.85 -14.44
C SER A 75 -3.47 5.18 -15.19
N ASP A 76 -3.02 6.26 -14.57
CA ASP A 76 -2.90 7.58 -15.23
C ASP A 76 -1.83 7.54 -16.33
N PHE A 77 -0.69 6.90 -16.05
CA PHE A 77 0.34 6.69 -17.06
C PHE A 77 -0.14 5.75 -18.17
N SER A 78 -0.88 4.69 -17.85
CA SER A 78 -1.53 3.80 -18.82
C SER A 78 -2.39 4.60 -19.80
N MET A 79 -3.27 5.48 -19.31
CA MET A 79 -4.07 6.36 -20.17
C MET A 79 -3.18 7.27 -21.03
N GLY A 80 -2.14 7.86 -20.44
CA GLY A 80 -1.19 8.72 -21.17
C GLY A 80 -0.46 8.00 -22.31
N PHE A 81 0.03 6.78 -22.06
CA PHE A 81 0.68 5.95 -23.07
C PHE A 81 -0.30 5.44 -24.14
N SER A 82 -1.53 5.11 -23.74
CA SER A 82 -2.60 4.71 -24.67
C SER A 82 -2.98 5.84 -25.64
N GLU A 83 -3.04 7.09 -25.17
CA GLU A 83 -3.26 8.26 -26.04
C GLU A 83 -2.05 8.50 -26.97
N LEU A 84 -0.82 8.32 -26.48
CA LEU A 84 0.38 8.45 -27.31
C LEU A 84 0.40 7.42 -28.45
N ALA A 85 0.03 6.16 -28.16
CA ALA A 85 -0.04 5.07 -29.14
C ALA A 85 -0.96 5.35 -30.33
N LYS A 86 -1.96 6.23 -30.17
CA LYS A 86 -2.87 6.64 -31.25
C LYS A 86 -2.21 7.60 -32.25
N THR A 87 -1.15 8.28 -31.82
CA THR A 87 -0.51 9.36 -32.59
C THR A 87 0.86 8.98 -33.14
N ILE A 88 1.58 8.09 -32.44
CA ILE A 88 2.92 7.63 -32.79
C ILE A 88 3.04 6.13 -32.49
N GLU A 89 3.96 5.46 -33.19
CA GLU A 89 4.38 4.11 -32.81
C GLU A 89 5.20 4.19 -31.51
N ILE A 90 4.73 3.50 -30.47
CA ILE A 90 5.38 3.44 -29.15
C ILE A 90 6.11 2.11 -28.96
N SER A 91 7.09 2.07 -28.08
CA SER A 91 7.80 0.82 -27.76
C SER A 91 6.87 -0.27 -27.19
N GLU A 92 7.23 -1.55 -27.36
CA GLU A 92 6.49 -2.66 -26.73
C GLU A 92 6.37 -2.51 -25.21
N ALA A 93 7.39 -1.92 -24.57
CA ALA A 93 7.37 -1.68 -23.14
C ALA A 93 6.30 -0.64 -22.77
N ALA A 94 6.19 0.44 -23.54
CA ALA A 94 5.14 1.45 -23.37
C ALA A 94 3.74 0.88 -23.67
N GLN A 95 3.62 -0.01 -24.65
CA GLN A 95 2.36 -0.70 -24.95
C GLN A 95 1.86 -1.54 -23.76
N ARG A 96 2.76 -2.25 -23.06
CA ARG A 96 2.39 -3.00 -21.84
C ARG A 96 1.87 -2.11 -20.72
N ILE A 97 2.37 -0.88 -20.62
CA ILE A 97 1.86 0.11 -19.66
C ILE A 97 0.52 0.66 -20.15
N ALA A 98 0.37 0.93 -21.44
CA ALA A 98 -0.90 1.37 -22.03
C ALA A 98 -2.03 0.35 -21.77
N ASP A 99 -1.72 -0.94 -21.82
CA ASP A 99 -2.68 -2.03 -21.59
C ASP A 99 -2.83 -2.42 -20.11
N PHE A 100 -2.22 -1.68 -19.18
CA PHE A 100 -2.29 -1.98 -17.76
C PHE A 100 -3.71 -1.87 -17.19
N ASP A 101 -4.17 -2.94 -16.53
CA ASP A 101 -5.41 -2.98 -15.77
C ASP A 101 -5.13 -3.02 -14.25
N GLY A 102 -5.57 -1.98 -13.55
CA GLY A 102 -5.42 -1.85 -12.10
C GLY A 102 -6.37 -2.72 -11.27
N THR A 103 -7.32 -3.44 -11.88
CA THR A 103 -8.35 -4.20 -11.17
C THR A 103 -7.77 -5.27 -10.25
N VAL A 104 -6.94 -6.17 -10.79
CA VAL A 104 -6.32 -7.25 -10.00
C VAL A 104 -5.36 -6.70 -8.94
N PRO A 105 -4.43 -5.76 -9.25
CA PRO A 105 -3.60 -5.11 -8.24
C PRO A 105 -4.40 -4.48 -7.09
N ASN A 106 -5.55 -3.85 -7.36
CA ASN A 106 -6.38 -3.24 -6.32
C ASN A 106 -6.98 -4.29 -5.38
N ILE A 107 -7.46 -5.41 -5.92
CA ILE A 107 -7.98 -6.52 -5.13
C ILE A 107 -6.88 -7.09 -4.23
N VAL A 108 -5.68 -7.30 -4.78
CA VAL A 108 -4.53 -7.81 -4.02
C VAL A 108 -4.15 -6.84 -2.90
N ASN A 109 -4.10 -5.54 -3.16
CA ASN A 109 -3.81 -4.53 -2.15
C ASN A 109 -4.83 -4.52 -1.01
N LEU A 110 -6.12 -4.63 -1.34
CA LEU A 110 -7.19 -4.72 -0.35
C LEU A 110 -7.00 -5.95 0.55
N VAL A 111 -6.80 -7.13 -0.05
CA VAL A 111 -6.60 -8.38 0.69
C VAL A 111 -5.36 -8.30 1.58
N PHE A 112 -4.27 -7.73 1.07
CA PHE A 112 -3.03 -7.57 1.82
C PHE A 112 -3.24 -6.70 3.07
N VAL A 113 -3.87 -5.52 2.94
CA VAL A 113 -4.10 -4.64 4.09
C VAL A 113 -5.08 -5.27 5.09
N LEU A 114 -6.14 -5.94 4.62
CA LEU A 114 -7.05 -6.66 5.50
C LEU A 114 -6.33 -7.75 6.30
N SER A 115 -5.38 -8.46 5.69
CA SER A 115 -4.59 -9.47 6.40
C SER A 115 -3.79 -8.86 7.55
N ILE A 116 -3.18 -7.68 7.33
CA ILE A 116 -2.41 -6.97 8.36
C ILE A 116 -3.31 -6.59 9.54
N ILE A 117 -4.50 -6.04 9.26
CA ILE A 117 -5.47 -5.66 10.30
C ILE A 117 -5.86 -6.89 11.12
N ILE A 118 -6.17 -8.01 10.46
CA ILE A 118 -6.57 -9.24 11.16
C ILE A 118 -5.48 -9.72 12.10
N PHE A 119 -4.22 -9.79 11.65
CA PHE A 119 -3.12 -10.25 12.49
C PHE A 119 -2.82 -9.28 13.64
N GLN A 120 -2.85 -7.97 13.41
CA GLN A 120 -2.62 -6.97 14.46
C GLN A 120 -3.74 -6.98 15.50
N MET A 121 -5.01 -7.08 15.08
CA MET A 121 -6.13 -7.14 15.99
C MET A 121 -6.16 -8.46 16.78
N ALA A 122 -5.77 -9.57 16.15
CA ALA A 122 -5.62 -10.85 16.82
C ALA A 122 -4.62 -10.75 17.99
N GLY A 123 -3.42 -10.18 17.78
CA GLY A 123 -2.45 -10.05 18.87
C GLY A 123 -2.90 -9.11 19.99
N VAL A 124 -3.63 -8.03 19.69
CA VAL A 124 -4.14 -7.10 20.73
C VAL A 124 -5.24 -7.73 21.59
N TRP A 125 -6.15 -8.49 20.98
CA TRP A 125 -7.38 -8.93 21.64
C TRP A 125 -7.36 -10.40 22.07
N MET A 126 -6.54 -11.26 21.47
CA MET A 126 -6.39 -12.64 21.93
C MET A 126 -5.73 -12.67 23.30
N LYS A 127 -6.23 -13.55 24.15
CA LYS A 127 -5.57 -13.89 25.41
C LYS A 127 -4.61 -15.03 25.12
N LYS A 128 -3.45 -15.02 25.75
CA LYS A 128 -2.58 -16.19 25.80
C LYS A 128 -3.39 -17.31 26.46
N SER A 129 -3.57 -18.45 25.78
CA SER A 129 -4.12 -19.62 26.46
C SER A 129 -3.05 -20.11 27.43
N ASP A 130 -3.46 -20.39 28.67
CA ASP A 130 -2.59 -21.00 29.69
C ASP A 130 -1.98 -22.32 29.20
#